data_AF-A0A7S2TZR4-F1
#
_entry.id   AF-A0A7S2TZR4-F1
#
_cell.length_a   1.000
_cell.length_b   1.000
_cell.length_c   1.000
_cell.angle_alpha   90.00
_cell.angle_beta   90.00
_cell.angle_gamma   90.00
#
_symmetry.space_group_name_H-M   'P 1'
#
loop_
_entity.id
_entity.type
_entity.pdbx_description
1 polymer ?
#
loop_
_entity_poly.entity_id
_entity_poly.type
_entity_poly.pdbx_seq_one_letter_code
_entity_poly.pdbx_strand_id
1 'polypeptide(L)'
;QNGAHGGFLKFALVSSTLILLKMISRYIECAAQLKVVGSDILNKLVLLLKLFNSKSCGLVLGAAAIKTAGLRNINVTHLALASQSLGLVISQIPVVRSALATHLPPKHHVLLDNFNNVNNDYVEHQREIFNKLVQIIEQLAEAAMKSLLDSPWSQGGERIKVEKGIKLLMKQTASMHNKLSSLIDQQQRDSIFQQIAAVYSRVTMKHFSAFFERGDATLKKKISAQVQHILSRLRGLTGLGRTACQDLEKLVVT
;
A
#
# COMPACT_ATOMS: atom_id res chain seq x y z
N GLN A 1 5.35 38.29 -1.81
CA GLN A 1 4.30 37.63 -1.01
C GLN A 1 4.06 36.26 -1.65
N ASN A 2 4.77 35.22 -1.22
CA ASN A 2 4.55 33.85 -1.70
C ASN A 2 3.76 33.09 -0.64
N GLY A 3 2.49 32.83 -0.95
CA GLY A 3 1.54 32.18 -0.06
C GLY A 3 1.97 30.76 0.28
N ALA A 4 2.21 30.54 1.57
CA ALA A 4 2.23 29.22 2.18
C ALA A 4 0.89 28.53 1.88
N HIS A 5 0.88 27.66 0.88
CA HIS A 5 -0.19 26.68 0.72
C HIS A 5 -0.03 25.69 1.86
N GLY A 6 -0.68 25.97 3.00
CA GLY A 6 -0.97 24.98 4.01
C GLY A 6 -1.84 23.90 3.36
N GLY A 7 -1.20 22.91 2.74
CA GLY A 7 -1.88 21.82 2.07
C GLY A 7 -2.63 21.01 3.11
N PHE A 8 -3.95 21.19 3.20
CA PHE A 8 -4.80 20.31 3.99
C PHE A 8 -4.63 18.87 3.48
N LEU A 9 -4.28 17.95 4.38
CA LEU A 9 -4.24 16.53 4.08
C LEU A 9 -5.64 16.07 3.68
N LYS A 10 -5.80 15.62 2.43
CA LYS A 10 -7.06 15.07 1.91
C LYS A 10 -7.03 13.57 2.06
N PHE A 11 -8.01 13.03 2.78
CA PHE A 11 -8.20 11.59 2.96
C PHE A 11 -9.46 11.13 2.26
N ALA A 12 -9.38 10.05 1.49
CA ALA A 12 -10.55 9.35 0.96
C ALA A 12 -11.00 8.28 1.98
N LEU A 13 -12.17 8.47 2.59
CA LEU A 13 -12.59 7.73 3.78
C LEU A 13 -13.81 6.84 3.54
N VAL A 14 -13.92 5.80 4.35
CA VAL A 14 -15.16 5.02 4.50
C VAL A 14 -16.00 5.56 5.65
N SER A 15 -17.33 5.37 5.57
CA SER A 15 -18.28 5.91 6.56
C SER A 15 -18.01 5.43 8.00
N SER A 16 -17.52 4.19 8.17
CA SER A 16 -17.19 3.64 9.49
C SER A 16 -16.10 4.44 10.21
N THR A 17 -15.17 5.04 9.47
CA THR A 17 -14.13 5.92 10.02
C THR A 17 -14.72 7.21 10.57
N LEU A 18 -15.73 7.78 9.91
CA LEU A 18 -16.43 8.97 10.41
C LEU A 18 -17.21 8.66 11.69
N ILE A 19 -17.84 7.48 11.76
CA ILE A 19 -18.52 7.01 12.98
C ILE A 19 -17.51 6.85 14.12
N LEU A 20 -16.34 6.27 13.86
CA LEU A 20 -15.27 6.15 14.86
C LEU A 20 -14.84 7.53 15.38
N LEU A 21 -14.61 8.51 14.50
CA LEU A 21 -14.23 9.88 14.92
C LEU A 21 -15.31 10.54 15.77
N LYS A 22 -16.58 10.35 15.42
CA LYS A 22 -17.70 10.83 16.23
C LYS A 22 -17.70 10.20 17.62
N MET A 23 -17.48 8.88 17.71
CA MET A 23 -17.37 8.18 18.99
C MET A 23 -16.18 8.71 19.81
N ILE A 24 -15.01 8.88 19.19
CA ILE A 24 -13.82 9.45 19.85
C ILE A 24 -14.13 10.83 20.45
N SER A 25 -14.75 11.73 19.69
CA SER A 25 -15.16 13.06 20.17
C SER A 25 -16.09 12.97 21.37
N ARG A 26 -17.10 12.08 21.33
CA ARG A 26 -18.00 11.86 22.48
C ARG A 26 -17.25 11.38 23.72
N TYR A 27 -16.28 10.46 23.57
CA TYR A 27 -15.46 10.01 24.70
C TYR A 27 -14.62 11.13 25.30
N ILE A 28 -14.03 12.01 24.48
CA ILE A 28 -13.27 13.17 24.96
C ILE A 28 -14.18 14.15 25.72
N GLU A 29 -15.37 14.44 25.20
CA GLU A 29 -16.35 15.29 25.89
C GLU A 29 -16.78 14.71 27.24
N CYS A 30 -17.01 13.40 27.30
CA CYS A 30 -17.30 12.72 28.56
C CYS A 30 -16.13 12.85 29.55
N ALA A 31 -14.87 12.73 29.10
CA ALA A 31 -13.70 12.87 29.96
C ALA A 31 -13.58 14.30 30.54
N ALA A 32 -13.94 15.31 29.74
CA ALA A 32 -13.94 16.70 30.16
C ALA A 32 -15.01 16.99 31.22
N GLN A 33 -16.20 16.40 31.08
CA GLN A 33 -17.34 16.62 31.98
C GLN A 33 -17.30 15.75 33.24
N LEU A 34 -16.81 14.51 33.14
CA LEU A 34 -16.87 13.48 34.19
C LEU A 34 -15.47 13.10 34.69
N LYS A 35 -14.77 14.05 35.32
CA LYS A 35 -13.38 13.87 35.76
C LYS A 35 -13.15 12.66 36.67
N VAL A 36 -14.15 12.26 37.47
CA VAL A 36 -14.07 11.13 38.42
C VAL A 36 -13.85 9.79 37.69
N VAL A 37 -14.39 9.62 36.48
CA VAL A 37 -14.30 8.38 35.68
C VAL A 37 -13.38 8.54 34.46
N GLY A 38 -12.52 9.57 34.46
CA GLY A 38 -11.66 9.89 33.32
C GLY A 38 -10.73 8.74 32.91
N SER A 39 -10.20 7.97 33.88
CA SER A 39 -9.36 6.79 33.61
C SER A 39 -10.13 5.67 32.91
N ASP A 40 -11.38 5.44 33.28
CA ASP A 40 -12.23 4.42 32.65
C ASP A 40 -12.59 4.82 31.22
N ILE A 41 -12.90 6.10 31.01
CA ILE A 41 -13.16 6.68 29.69
C ILE A 41 -11.95 6.49 28.76
N LEU A 42 -10.75 6.80 29.25
CA LEU A 42 -9.51 6.58 28.51
C LEU A 42 -9.35 5.11 28.11
N ASN A 43 -9.50 4.19 29.06
CA ASN A 43 -9.35 2.76 28.80
C ASN A 43 -10.37 2.25 27.78
N LYS A 44 -11.63 2.72 27.84
CA LYS A 44 -12.66 2.38 26.85
C LYS A 44 -12.34 2.95 25.47
N LEU A 45 -11.77 4.15 25.39
CA LEU A 45 -11.34 4.72 24.12
C LEU A 45 -10.20 3.93 23.47
N VAL A 46 -9.21 3.51 24.27
CA VAL A 46 -8.13 2.62 23.81
C VAL A 46 -8.71 1.30 23.29
N LEU A 47 -9.66 0.70 24.01
CA LEU A 47 -10.32 -0.53 23.58
C LEU A 47 -11.11 -0.35 22.27
N LEU A 48 -11.82 0.78 22.12
CA LEU A 48 -12.52 1.11 20.89
C LEU A 48 -11.56 1.20 19.69
N LEU A 49 -10.43 1.90 19.86
CA LEU A 49 -9.42 2.02 18.82
C LEU A 49 -8.81 0.66 18.46
N LYS A 50 -8.48 -0.18 19.45
CA LYS A 50 -7.98 -1.54 19.23
C LYS A 50 -8.99 -2.41 18.48
N LEU A 51 -10.27 -2.34 18.89
CA LEU A 51 -11.35 -3.09 18.24
C LEU A 51 -11.51 -2.67 16.78
N PHE A 52 -11.55 -1.37 16.49
CA PHE A 52 -11.65 -0.88 15.12
C PHE A 52 -10.47 -1.35 14.27
N ASN A 53 -9.24 -1.27 14.79
CA ASN A 53 -8.04 -1.72 14.07
C ASN A 53 -8.12 -3.22 13.74
N SER A 54 -8.43 -4.04 14.75
CA SER A 54 -8.54 -5.50 14.61
C SER A 54 -9.62 -5.90 13.60
N LYS A 55 -10.81 -5.29 13.69
CA LYS A 55 -11.91 -5.58 12.74
C LYS A 55 -11.56 -5.15 11.33
N SER A 56 -10.98 -3.96 11.15
CA SER A 56 -10.56 -3.46 9.84
C SER A 56 -9.49 -4.35 9.22
N CYS A 57 -8.51 -4.80 10.00
CA CYS A 57 -7.47 -5.72 9.57
C CYS A 57 -8.05 -7.06 9.10
N GLY A 58 -8.94 -7.67 9.90
CA GLY A 58 -9.61 -8.91 9.50
C GLY A 58 -10.44 -8.77 8.22
N LEU A 59 -11.16 -7.65 8.05
CA LEU A 59 -11.97 -7.40 6.86
C LEU A 59 -11.12 -7.25 5.59
N VAL A 60 -10.01 -6.53 5.68
CA VAL A 60 -9.19 -6.11 4.53
C VAL A 60 -8.08 -7.11 4.22
N LEU A 61 -7.26 -7.45 5.22
CA LEU A 61 -6.14 -8.39 5.07
C LEU A 61 -6.54 -9.84 5.30
N GLY A 62 -7.44 -10.08 6.26
CA GLY A 62 -7.96 -11.43 6.57
C GLY A 62 -9.06 -11.92 5.63
N ALA A 63 -9.40 -11.13 4.60
CA ALA A 63 -10.48 -11.39 3.64
C ALA A 63 -11.84 -11.69 4.29
N ALA A 64 -12.05 -11.30 5.55
CA ALA A 64 -13.30 -11.56 6.27
C ALA A 64 -14.49 -10.87 5.59
N ALA A 65 -14.27 -9.74 4.91
CA ALA A 65 -15.33 -9.03 4.20
C ALA A 65 -15.91 -9.83 3.01
N ILE A 66 -15.19 -10.81 2.47
CA ILE A 66 -15.74 -11.73 1.47
C ILE A 66 -16.84 -12.58 2.10
N LYS A 67 -16.63 -13.04 3.34
CA LYS A 67 -17.56 -13.91 4.07
C LYS A 67 -18.68 -13.12 4.77
N THR A 68 -18.37 -11.94 5.29
CA THR A 68 -19.28 -11.19 6.17
C THR A 68 -19.98 -10.02 5.50
N ALA A 69 -19.42 -9.46 4.43
CA ALA A 69 -19.97 -8.31 3.70
C ALA A 69 -20.36 -8.65 2.25
N GLY A 70 -20.29 -9.93 1.86
CA GLY A 70 -20.71 -10.41 0.53
C GLY A 70 -19.85 -9.90 -0.63
N LEU A 71 -18.63 -9.42 -0.36
CA LEU A 71 -17.74 -8.94 -1.42
C LEU A 71 -17.20 -10.12 -2.23
N ARG A 72 -17.23 -10.02 -3.57
CA ARG A 72 -16.60 -11.02 -4.44
C ARG A 72 -15.08 -11.06 -4.30
N ASN A 73 -14.45 -9.90 -4.10
CA ASN A 73 -13.01 -9.79 -3.86
C ASN A 73 -12.65 -8.49 -3.11
N ILE A 74 -11.43 -8.46 -2.57
CA ILE A 74 -10.78 -7.23 -2.09
C ILE A 74 -9.91 -6.69 -3.22
N ASN A 75 -10.20 -5.47 -3.67
CA ASN A 75 -9.50 -4.83 -4.78
C ASN A 75 -8.60 -3.67 -4.29
N VAL A 76 -7.84 -3.07 -5.22
CA VAL A 76 -6.93 -1.95 -4.95
C VAL A 76 -7.65 -0.76 -4.30
N THR A 77 -8.88 -0.47 -4.72
CA THR A 77 -9.68 0.64 -4.16
C THR A 77 -10.02 0.38 -2.70
N HIS A 78 -10.42 -0.84 -2.34
CA HIS A 78 -10.70 -1.20 -0.95
C HIS A 78 -9.44 -1.06 -0.07
N LEU A 79 -8.29 -1.54 -0.56
CA LEU A 79 -7.01 -1.42 0.14
C LEU A 79 -6.61 0.05 0.34
N ALA A 80 -6.74 0.88 -0.69
CA ALA A 80 -6.41 2.30 -0.64
C ALA A 80 -7.33 3.08 0.32
N LEU A 81 -8.65 2.84 0.29
CA LEU A 81 -9.57 3.51 1.21
C LEU A 81 -9.35 3.08 2.66
N ALA A 82 -9.01 1.81 2.89
CA ALA A 82 -8.63 1.32 4.21
C ALA A 82 -7.34 1.99 4.70
N SER A 83 -6.28 2.04 3.88
CA SER A 83 -5.02 2.69 4.28
C SER A 83 -5.19 4.18 4.58
N GLN A 84 -6.02 4.90 3.81
CA GLN A 84 -6.34 6.31 4.07
C GLN A 84 -7.15 6.50 5.35
N SER A 85 -8.11 5.61 5.61
CA SER A 85 -8.87 5.61 6.86
C SER A 85 -7.98 5.39 8.08
N LEU A 86 -7.05 4.44 8.00
CA LEU A 86 -6.03 4.23 9.04
C LEU A 86 -5.12 5.45 9.18
N GLY A 87 -4.67 6.03 8.05
CA GLY A 87 -3.83 7.23 8.02
C GLY A 87 -4.45 8.42 8.75
N LEU A 88 -5.74 8.64 8.55
CA LEU A 88 -6.47 9.66 9.31
C LEU A 88 -6.46 9.34 10.80
N VAL A 89 -6.80 8.11 11.21
CA VAL A 89 -6.80 7.75 12.64
C VAL A 89 -5.41 7.90 13.26
N ILE A 90 -4.34 7.49 12.57
CA ILE A 90 -2.94 7.70 12.97
C ILE A 90 -2.67 9.19 13.24
N SER A 91 -3.11 10.08 12.33
CA SER A 91 -2.93 11.53 12.52
C SER A 91 -3.71 12.09 13.72
N GLN A 92 -4.84 11.48 14.08
CA GLN A 92 -5.70 11.94 15.15
C GLN A 92 -5.29 11.42 16.53
N ILE A 93 -4.67 10.23 16.63
CA ILE A 93 -4.30 9.64 17.93
C ILE A 93 -3.45 10.60 18.80
N PRO A 94 -2.42 11.31 18.29
CA PRO A 94 -1.67 12.28 19.07
C PRO A 94 -2.52 13.45 19.59
N VAL A 95 -3.48 13.92 18.78
CA VAL A 95 -4.41 15.01 19.15
C VAL A 95 -5.35 14.55 20.24
N VAL A 96 -5.92 13.35 20.10
CA VAL A 96 -6.78 12.70 21.11
C VAL A 96 -6.03 12.53 22.44
N ARG A 97 -4.78 12.05 22.38
CA ARG A 97 -3.91 11.88 23.54
C ARG A 97 -3.68 13.21 24.26
N SER A 98 -3.35 14.26 23.50
CA SER A 98 -3.15 15.60 24.04
C SER A 98 -4.41 16.16 24.69
N ALA A 99 -5.57 16.02 24.05
CA ALA A 99 -6.85 16.46 24.60
C ALA A 99 -7.16 15.78 25.94
N LEU A 100 -7.02 14.44 26.01
CA LEU A 100 -7.25 13.70 27.25
C LEU A 100 -6.27 14.06 28.36
N ALA A 101 -5.01 14.35 28.03
CA ALA A 101 -4.01 14.78 29.01
C ALA A 101 -4.44 16.05 29.77
N THR A 102 -5.14 16.97 29.11
CA THR A 102 -5.66 18.20 29.75
C THR A 102 -6.83 17.97 30.70
N HIS A 103 -7.53 16.84 30.57
CA HIS A 103 -8.71 16.52 31.37
C HIS A 103 -8.42 15.51 32.50
N LEU A 104 -7.23 14.89 32.50
CA LEU A 104 -6.83 13.86 33.45
C LEU A 104 -5.86 14.37 34.51
N PRO A 105 -6.02 13.94 35.78
CA PRO A 105 -5.01 14.14 36.81
C PRO A 105 -3.64 13.56 36.42
N PRO A 106 -2.51 14.18 36.81
CA PRO A 106 -1.16 13.72 36.46
C PRO A 106 -0.88 12.25 36.79
N LYS A 107 -1.45 11.73 37.89
CA LYS A 107 -1.34 10.31 38.29
C LYS A 107 -1.84 9.31 37.24
N HIS A 108 -2.69 9.74 36.31
CA HIS A 108 -3.24 8.89 35.24
C HIS A 108 -2.54 9.09 33.89
N HIS A 109 -1.54 9.98 33.79
CA HIS A 109 -0.88 10.28 32.52
C HIS A 109 -0.09 9.08 31.96
N VAL A 110 0.39 8.17 32.80
CA VAL A 110 1.02 6.90 32.35
C VAL A 110 0.08 6.07 31.46
N LEU A 111 -1.24 6.17 31.65
CA LEU A 111 -2.21 5.45 30.81
C LEU A 111 -2.26 6.00 29.38
N LEU A 112 -1.79 7.23 29.15
CA LEU A 112 -1.75 7.83 27.82
C LEU A 112 -0.73 7.14 26.90
N ASP A 113 0.25 6.41 27.46
CA ASP A 113 1.22 5.64 26.67
C ASP A 113 0.55 4.50 25.89
N ASN A 114 -0.64 4.05 26.33
CA ASN A 114 -1.44 3.10 25.56
C ASN A 114 -1.83 3.64 24.18
N PHE A 115 -1.98 4.95 24.01
CA PHE A 115 -2.24 5.53 22.69
C PHE A 115 -1.03 5.43 21.76
N ASN A 116 0.20 5.48 22.30
CA ASN A 116 1.40 5.27 21.48
C ASN A 116 1.44 3.85 20.94
N ASN A 117 1.14 2.86 21.80
CA ASN A 117 1.05 1.45 21.39
C ASN A 117 -0.02 1.25 20.32
N VAL A 118 -1.22 1.81 20.54
CA VAL A 118 -2.29 1.76 19.54
C VAL A 118 -1.88 2.45 18.25
N ASN A 119 -1.22 3.61 18.31
CA ASN A 119 -0.75 4.30 17.11
C ASN A 119 0.21 3.44 16.30
N ASN A 120 1.15 2.76 16.97
CA ASN A 120 2.07 1.83 16.32
C ASN A 120 1.32 0.66 15.67
N ASP A 121 0.31 0.10 16.32
CA ASP A 121 -0.52 -0.97 15.74
C ASP A 121 -1.25 -0.52 14.46
N TYR A 122 -1.69 0.74 14.39
CA TYR A 122 -2.32 1.30 13.19
C TYR A 122 -1.30 1.56 12.07
N VAL A 123 -0.12 2.08 12.41
CA VAL A 123 0.98 2.30 11.44
C VAL A 123 1.41 0.96 10.84
N GLU A 124 1.56 -0.06 11.67
CA GLU A 124 1.92 -1.41 11.23
C GLU A 124 0.84 -2.01 10.31
N HIS A 125 -0.43 -1.88 10.68
CA HIS A 125 -1.53 -2.33 9.83
C HIS A 125 -1.56 -1.58 8.48
N GLN A 126 -1.33 -0.27 8.47
CA GLN A 126 -1.25 0.49 7.22
C GLN A 126 -0.08 0.02 6.34
N ARG A 127 1.08 -0.27 6.95
CA ARG A 127 2.24 -0.85 6.27
C ARG A 127 1.92 -2.19 5.64
N GLU A 128 1.23 -3.08 6.35
CA GLU A 128 0.82 -4.39 5.83
C GLU A 128 -0.15 -4.28 4.64
N ILE A 129 -1.02 -3.27 4.61
CA ILE A 129 -1.85 -2.99 3.43
C ILE A 129 -0.98 -2.59 2.23
N PHE A 130 0.03 -1.74 2.43
CA PHE A 130 0.96 -1.37 1.36
C PHE A 130 1.77 -2.57 0.87
N ASN A 131 2.27 -3.40 1.79
CA ASN A 131 2.94 -4.67 1.45
C ASN A 131 2.03 -5.58 0.62
N LYS A 132 0.74 -5.66 0.95
CA LYS A 132 -0.24 -6.45 0.19
C LYS A 132 -0.41 -5.94 -1.25
N LEU A 133 -0.41 -4.63 -1.47
CA LEU A 133 -0.46 -4.04 -2.83
C LEU A 133 0.75 -4.46 -3.66
N VAL A 134 1.95 -4.43 -3.06
CA VAL A 134 3.19 -4.88 -3.71
C VAL A 134 3.13 -6.37 -4.04
N GLN A 135 2.69 -7.20 -3.09
CA GLN A 135 2.53 -8.66 -3.29
C GLN A 135 1.58 -9.01 -4.43
N ILE A 136 0.50 -8.24 -4.62
CA ILE A 136 -0.43 -8.46 -5.74
C ILE A 136 0.32 -8.33 -7.08
N ILE A 137 1.15 -7.29 -7.24
CA ILE A 137 1.96 -7.11 -8.46
C ILE A 137 3.02 -8.19 -8.58
N GLU A 138 3.65 -8.59 -7.47
CA GLU A 138 4.62 -9.68 -7.46
C GLU A 138 4.03 -10.99 -7.99
N GLN A 139 2.83 -11.37 -7.54
CA GLN A 139 2.14 -12.57 -8.02
C GLN A 139 1.81 -12.49 -9.51
N LEU A 140 1.35 -11.32 -9.99
CA LEU A 140 1.08 -11.11 -11.40
C LEU A 140 2.36 -11.18 -12.25
N ALA A 141 3.46 -10.61 -11.74
CA ALA A 141 4.76 -10.65 -12.41
C ALA A 141 5.31 -12.08 -12.49
N GLU A 142 5.27 -12.82 -11.38
CA GLU A 142 5.66 -14.23 -11.32
C GLU A 142 4.87 -15.08 -12.34
N ALA A 143 3.55 -14.91 -12.42
CA ALA A 143 2.72 -15.62 -13.38
C ALA A 143 3.07 -15.26 -14.84
N ALA A 144 3.30 -13.98 -15.11
CA ALA A 144 3.66 -13.50 -16.45
C ALA A 144 5.05 -14.00 -16.89
N MET A 145 6.04 -14.01 -16.00
CA MET A 145 7.38 -14.51 -16.32
C MET A 145 7.39 -16.03 -16.55
N LYS A 146 6.65 -16.81 -15.75
CA LYS A 146 6.48 -18.25 -15.98
C LYS A 146 5.81 -18.55 -17.31
N SER A 147 4.68 -17.87 -17.59
CA SER A 147 3.99 -18.02 -18.87
C SER A 147 4.86 -17.61 -20.07
N LEU A 148 5.77 -16.65 -19.87
CA LEU A 148 6.74 -16.26 -20.88
C LEU A 148 7.76 -17.38 -21.13
N LEU A 149 8.28 -18.01 -20.07
CA LEU A 149 9.19 -19.16 -20.18
C LEU A 149 8.56 -20.36 -20.89
N ASP A 150 7.30 -20.67 -20.60
CA ASP A 150 6.57 -21.81 -21.18
C ASP A 150 6.15 -21.58 -22.65
N SER A 151 6.27 -20.34 -23.15
CA SER A 151 5.90 -20.02 -24.53
C SER A 151 6.87 -20.66 -25.52
N PRO A 152 6.41 -21.25 -26.64
CA PRO A 152 7.30 -21.80 -27.67
C PRO A 152 8.09 -20.67 -28.35
N TRP A 153 9.31 -20.41 -27.86
CA TRP A 153 10.23 -19.39 -28.37
C TRP A 153 10.75 -19.67 -29.79
N SER A 154 10.51 -20.87 -30.31
CA SER A 154 11.17 -21.47 -31.47
C SER A 154 10.48 -21.26 -32.83
N GLN A 155 9.35 -20.53 -32.93
CA GLN A 155 8.69 -20.32 -34.22
C GLN A 155 8.30 -18.85 -34.48
N GLY A 156 9.02 -18.22 -35.41
CA GLY A 156 8.45 -17.28 -36.38
C GLY A 156 8.50 -15.77 -36.09
N GLY A 157 9.23 -15.04 -36.95
CA GLY A 157 9.00 -13.63 -37.29
C GLY A 157 10.21 -12.70 -37.12
N GLU A 158 10.57 -11.95 -38.18
CA GLU A 158 11.61 -10.88 -38.17
C GLU A 158 11.38 -9.79 -37.10
N ARG A 159 10.17 -9.66 -36.55
CA ARG A 159 9.84 -8.66 -35.52
C ARG A 159 9.52 -9.32 -34.17
N ILE A 160 10.36 -9.02 -33.19
CA ILE A 160 10.14 -9.38 -31.79
C ILE A 160 8.91 -8.62 -31.27
N LYS A 161 7.83 -9.36 -30.96
CA LYS A 161 6.60 -8.79 -30.39
C LYS A 161 6.62 -8.94 -28.86
N VAL A 162 6.12 -7.93 -28.16
CA VAL A 162 5.88 -8.01 -26.71
C VAL A 162 4.72 -8.97 -26.44
N GLU A 163 4.95 -9.90 -25.52
CA GLU A 163 4.01 -10.96 -25.17
C GLU A 163 2.73 -10.42 -24.52
N LYS A 164 1.62 -11.14 -24.75
CA LYS A 164 0.30 -10.72 -24.25
C LYS A 164 0.28 -10.64 -22.71
N GLY A 165 0.92 -11.59 -22.04
CA GLY A 165 1.04 -11.61 -20.58
C GLY A 165 1.76 -10.38 -20.02
N ILE A 166 2.88 -9.97 -20.64
CA ILE A 166 3.64 -8.78 -20.25
C ILE A 166 2.84 -7.50 -20.49
N LYS A 167 2.12 -7.39 -21.61
CA LYS A 167 1.22 -6.24 -21.87
C LYS A 167 0.12 -6.13 -20.83
N LEU A 168 -0.49 -7.27 -20.47
CA LEU A 168 -1.55 -7.32 -19.45
C LEU A 168 -1.01 -6.90 -18.09
N LEU A 169 0.15 -7.42 -17.69
CA LEU A 169 0.84 -7.07 -16.46
C LEU A 169 1.07 -5.55 -16.36
N MET A 170 1.66 -4.94 -17.40
CA MET A 170 1.90 -3.50 -17.39
C MET A 170 0.61 -2.67 -17.39
N LYS A 171 -0.45 -3.15 -18.04
CA LYS A 171 -1.78 -2.51 -17.98
C LYS A 171 -2.35 -2.56 -16.56
N GLN A 172 -2.23 -3.69 -15.86
CA GLN A 172 -2.69 -3.83 -14.48
C GLN A 172 -1.90 -2.94 -13.51
N THR A 173 -0.57 -2.88 -13.68
CA THR A 173 0.30 -1.99 -12.90
C THR A 173 -0.03 -0.52 -13.10
N ALA A 174 -0.24 -0.08 -14.34
CA ALA A 174 -0.68 1.29 -14.63
C ALA A 174 -2.08 1.58 -14.05
N SER A 175 -3.00 0.62 -14.12
CA SER A 175 -4.34 0.77 -13.51
C SER A 175 -4.26 0.92 -11.99
N MET A 176 -3.39 0.16 -11.33
CA MET A 176 -3.12 0.31 -9.89
C MET A 176 -2.53 1.69 -9.59
N HIS A 177 -1.54 2.14 -10.37
CA HIS A 177 -0.92 3.46 -10.21
C HIS A 177 -1.93 4.59 -10.28
N ASN A 178 -2.80 4.58 -11.30
CA ASN A 178 -3.82 5.61 -11.48
C ASN A 178 -4.81 5.64 -10.31
N LYS A 179 -5.25 4.47 -9.83
CA LYS A 179 -6.18 4.37 -8.68
C LYS A 179 -5.55 4.85 -7.39
N LEU A 180 -4.30 4.49 -7.14
CA LEU A 180 -3.57 4.97 -5.96
C LEU A 180 -3.32 6.48 -6.06
N SER A 181 -2.93 6.99 -7.22
CA SER A 181 -2.71 8.43 -7.44
C SER A 181 -3.93 9.29 -7.14
N SER A 182 -5.15 8.76 -7.28
CA SER A 182 -6.37 9.50 -6.96
C SER A 182 -6.85 9.33 -5.51
N LEU A 183 -6.27 8.41 -4.73
CA LEU A 183 -6.76 8.02 -3.41
C LEU A 183 -5.77 8.25 -2.29
N ILE A 184 -4.47 8.13 -2.54
CA ILE A 184 -3.41 8.26 -1.54
C ILE A 184 -2.45 9.40 -1.90
N ASP A 185 -1.67 9.88 -0.93
CA ASP A 185 -0.70 10.94 -1.16
C ASP A 185 0.47 10.49 -2.04
N GLN A 186 1.15 11.48 -2.61
CA GLN A 186 2.26 11.26 -3.52
C GLN A 186 3.41 10.47 -2.87
N GLN A 187 3.78 10.77 -1.63
CA GLN A 187 4.90 10.13 -0.97
C GLN A 187 4.63 8.63 -0.74
N GLN A 188 3.44 8.29 -0.26
CA GLN A 188 3.01 6.90 -0.08
C GLN A 188 2.98 6.14 -1.40
N ARG A 189 2.37 6.72 -2.44
CA ARG A 189 2.32 6.11 -3.78
C ARG A 189 3.72 5.86 -4.31
N ASP A 190 4.59 6.86 -4.28
CA ASP A 190 5.92 6.78 -4.87
C ASP A 190 6.76 5.71 -4.16
N SER A 191 6.64 5.59 -2.83
CA SER A 191 7.25 4.52 -2.04
C SER A 191 6.76 3.12 -2.44
N ILE A 192 5.45 2.92 -2.61
CA ILE A 192 4.88 1.65 -3.07
C ILE A 192 5.42 1.29 -4.45
N PHE A 193 5.46 2.25 -5.37
CA PHE A 193 5.93 2.00 -6.74
C PHE A 193 7.43 1.74 -6.82
N GLN A 194 8.23 2.35 -5.96
CA GLN A 194 9.64 2.02 -5.84
C GLN A 194 9.85 0.56 -5.42
N GLN A 195 9.05 0.05 -4.46
CA GLN A 195 9.09 -1.38 -4.09
C GLN A 195 8.60 -2.29 -5.23
N ILE A 196 7.56 -1.88 -5.96
CA ILE A 196 7.09 -2.61 -7.15
C ILE A 196 8.19 -2.68 -8.22
N ALA A 197 8.93 -1.60 -8.46
CA ALA A 197 10.05 -1.61 -9.41
C ALA A 197 11.15 -2.61 -8.98
N ALA A 198 11.48 -2.66 -7.69
CA ALA A 198 12.41 -3.65 -7.15
C ALA A 198 11.90 -5.10 -7.30
N VAL A 199 10.59 -5.33 -7.15
CA VAL A 199 9.95 -6.63 -7.41
C VAL A 199 10.14 -7.04 -8.87
N TYR A 200 9.93 -6.13 -9.82
CA TYR A 200 10.17 -6.43 -11.24
C TYR A 200 11.62 -6.85 -11.49
N SER A 201 12.61 -6.15 -10.93
CA SER A 201 14.01 -6.53 -11.01
C SER A 201 14.23 -7.94 -10.45
N ARG A 202 13.77 -8.18 -9.22
CA ARG A 202 13.94 -9.47 -8.53
C ARG A 202 13.33 -10.64 -9.29
N VAL A 203 12.06 -10.51 -9.72
CA VAL A 203 11.34 -11.58 -10.41
C VAL A 203 11.94 -11.85 -11.79
N THR A 204 12.34 -10.80 -12.52
CA THR A 204 13.01 -10.94 -13.82
C THR A 204 14.34 -11.66 -13.67
N MET A 205 15.18 -11.26 -12.69
CA MET A 205 16.45 -11.92 -12.41
C MET A 205 16.28 -13.39 -12.07
N LYS A 206 15.33 -13.70 -11.17
CA LYS A 206 15.04 -15.06 -10.73
C LYS A 206 14.71 -16.01 -11.89
N HIS A 207 13.96 -15.55 -12.88
CA HIS A 207 13.49 -16.39 -13.99
C HIS A 207 14.43 -16.42 -15.20
N PHE A 208 15.19 -15.36 -15.45
CA PHE A 208 15.96 -15.23 -16.69
C PHE A 208 17.48 -15.26 -16.53
N SER A 209 18.05 -15.19 -15.32
CA SER A 209 19.51 -15.19 -15.13
C SER A 209 20.20 -16.36 -15.83
N ALA A 210 19.69 -17.59 -15.65
CA ALA A 210 20.22 -18.78 -16.29
C ALA A 210 20.12 -18.75 -17.83
N PHE A 211 19.09 -18.09 -18.38
CA PHE A 211 18.89 -17.94 -19.83
C PHE A 211 19.81 -16.86 -20.41
N PHE A 212 20.13 -15.80 -19.66
CA PHE A 212 21.14 -14.82 -20.08
C PHE A 212 22.54 -15.44 -20.12
N GLU A 213 22.85 -16.40 -19.25
CA GLU A 213 24.14 -17.10 -19.28
C GLU A 213 24.22 -18.16 -20.39
N ARG A 214 23.14 -18.92 -20.64
CA ARG A 214 23.18 -20.14 -21.48
C ARG A 214 22.34 -20.09 -22.76
N GLY A 215 21.56 -19.03 -22.96
CA GLY A 215 20.60 -18.94 -24.07
C GLY A 215 21.21 -18.50 -25.40
N ASP A 216 20.59 -18.92 -26.50
CA ASP A 216 20.91 -18.47 -27.85
C ASP A 216 20.66 -16.95 -28.02
N ALA A 217 21.40 -16.30 -28.92
CA ALA A 217 21.33 -14.87 -29.20
C ALA A 217 19.91 -14.40 -29.56
N THR A 218 19.13 -15.25 -30.20
CA THR A 218 17.71 -15.00 -30.54
C THR A 218 16.85 -14.90 -29.28
N LEU A 219 17.05 -15.79 -28.32
CA LEU A 219 16.30 -15.81 -27.06
C LEU A 219 16.66 -14.61 -26.19
N LYS A 220 17.96 -14.28 -26.09
CA LYS A 220 18.44 -13.07 -25.39
C LYS A 220 17.76 -11.82 -25.94
N LYS A 221 17.78 -11.61 -27.26
CA LYS A 221 17.11 -10.47 -27.90
C LYS A 221 15.61 -10.42 -27.58
N LYS A 222 14.92 -11.56 -27.59
CA LYS A 222 13.48 -11.61 -27.27
C LYS A 222 13.20 -11.26 -25.82
N ILE A 223 13.94 -11.81 -24.86
CA ILE A 223 13.80 -11.50 -23.44
C ILE A 223 14.12 -10.02 -23.17
N SER A 224 15.23 -9.51 -23.73
CA SER A 224 15.60 -8.10 -23.59
C SER A 224 14.51 -7.16 -24.10
N ALA A 225 13.80 -7.50 -25.18
CA ALA A 225 12.67 -6.71 -25.66
C ALA A 225 11.47 -6.69 -24.67
N GLN A 226 11.20 -7.80 -23.97
CA GLN A 226 10.16 -7.82 -22.93
C GLN A 226 10.56 -6.96 -21.73
N VAL A 227 11.81 -7.08 -21.28
CA VAL A 227 12.35 -6.30 -20.15
C VAL A 227 12.39 -4.81 -20.48
N GLN A 228 12.81 -4.44 -21.70
CA GLN A 228 12.76 -3.07 -22.19
C GLN A 228 11.33 -2.50 -22.20
N HIS A 229 10.34 -3.31 -22.58
CA HIS A 229 8.94 -2.88 -22.52
C HIS A 229 8.49 -2.57 -21.09
N ILE A 230 8.84 -3.43 -20.11
CA ILE A 230 8.55 -3.23 -18.69
C ILE A 230 9.21 -1.94 -18.20
N LEU A 231 10.51 -1.77 -18.48
CA LEU A 231 11.29 -0.58 -18.12
C LEU A 231 10.67 0.71 -18.66
N SER A 232 10.35 0.75 -19.95
CA SER A 232 9.73 1.90 -20.60
C SER A 232 8.40 2.27 -19.92
N ARG A 233 7.57 1.27 -19.61
CA ARG A 233 6.28 1.47 -18.95
C ARG A 233 6.42 1.95 -17.51
N LEU A 234 7.37 1.41 -16.74
CA LEU A 234 7.64 1.84 -15.37
C LEU A 234 8.16 3.29 -15.33
N ARG A 235 9.10 3.64 -16.20
CA ARG A 235 9.62 5.02 -16.32
C ARG A 235 8.56 6.04 -16.73
N GLY A 236 7.52 5.59 -17.44
CA GLY A 236 6.38 6.43 -17.81
C GLY A 236 5.42 6.73 -16.66
N LEU A 237 5.54 6.06 -15.51
CA LEU A 237 4.73 6.34 -14.34
C LEU A 237 5.32 7.51 -13.56
N THR A 238 4.47 8.45 -13.14
CA THR A 238 4.91 9.59 -12.33
C THR A 238 5.35 9.14 -10.94
N GLY A 239 6.39 9.77 -10.40
CA GLY A 239 6.85 9.54 -9.03
C GLY A 239 7.85 8.38 -8.86
N LEU A 240 8.16 7.66 -9.94
CA LEU A 240 9.27 6.71 -9.96
C LEU A 240 10.58 7.47 -10.22
N GLY A 241 11.47 7.48 -9.24
CA GLY A 241 12.81 8.05 -9.38
C GLY A 241 13.63 7.31 -10.45
N ARG A 242 14.56 8.01 -11.11
CA ARG A 242 15.42 7.43 -12.16
C ARG A 242 16.21 6.20 -11.70
N THR A 243 16.48 6.11 -10.39
CA THR A 243 17.23 5.00 -9.78
C THR A 243 16.39 3.74 -9.56
N ALA A 244 15.07 3.85 -9.49
CA ALA A 244 14.18 2.74 -9.11
C ALA A 244 14.22 1.57 -10.12
N CYS A 245 14.63 1.82 -11.36
CA CYS A 245 14.71 0.82 -12.43
C CYS A 245 16.14 0.37 -12.76
N GLN A 246 17.18 0.87 -12.08
CA GLN A 246 18.58 0.64 -12.44
C GLN A 246 18.96 -0.85 -12.48
N ASP A 247 18.47 -1.65 -11.54
CA ASP A 247 18.80 -3.07 -11.50
C ASP A 247 18.14 -3.84 -12.65
N LEU A 248 16.95 -3.43 -13.07
CA LEU A 248 16.27 -3.99 -14.24
C LEU A 248 16.96 -3.56 -15.55
N GLU A 249 17.57 -2.37 -15.58
CA GLU A 249 18.33 -1.86 -16.73
C GLU A 249 19.63 -2.63 -16.98
N LYS A 250 20.36 -2.98 -15.91
CA LYS A 250 21.59 -3.79 -16.02
C LYS A 250 21.35 -5.08 -16.79
N LEU A 251 20.19 -5.71 -16.62
CA LEU A 251 19.82 -6.96 -17.29
C LEU A 251 19.61 -6.83 -18.81
N VAL A 252 19.34 -5.63 -19.31
CA VAL A 252 19.16 -5.40 -20.76
C VAL A 252 20.49 -5.19 -21.47
N VAL A 253 21.52 -4.74 -20.74
CA VAL A 253 22.84 -4.37 -21.27
C VAL A 253 23.82 -5.55 -21.29
N THR A 254 23.58 -6.57 -20.45
CA THR A 254 24.28 -7.89 -20.48
C THR A 254 23.73 -8.82 -21.54
#